data_AF-A0A2G6CH50-F1
#
_entry.id   AF-A0A2G6CH50-F1
#
_cell.length_a   1.000
_cell.length_b   1.000
_cell.length_c   1.000
_cell.angle_alpha   90.00
_cell.angle_beta   90.00
_cell.angle_gamma   90.00
#
_symmetry.space_group_name_H-M   'P 1'
#
loop_
_entity.id
_entity.type
_entity.pdbx_description
1 polymer ?
#
loop_
_entity_poly.entity_id
_entity_poly.type
_entity_poly.pdbx_seq_one_letter_code
_entity_poly.pdbx_strand_id
1 'polypeptide(L)'
;VIAYYKPEGEVCSAKDPEGRPTVFERLPKLTHDRWVMVGRLDINSSGLLLFTNDGELAHRLMHPSNEIVREYAVRILGEVTPEIARTLTEGVMLEDGMASFDDIKTGGGDGVNKWYHVRLKEGRNREVRRLFESQGLKVSRLLRTHYGAIKLPKELRTGRFIELDKKDIHLLTDMVNLRPRYDSGLKAKNKLKQDRAKKKPLKARRENSKRFRGRR
;
A
#
# COMPACT_ATOMS: atom_id res chain seq x y z
N VAL A 1 -9.29 -3.19 -3.53
CA VAL A 1 -8.30 -2.74 -2.51
C VAL A 1 -9.04 -1.85 -1.54
N ILE A 2 -8.79 -1.96 -0.24
CA ILE A 2 -9.39 -1.10 0.77
C ILE A 2 -8.32 -0.30 1.51
N ALA A 3 -8.65 0.93 1.88
CA ALA A 3 -7.86 1.77 2.79
C ALA A 3 -8.50 1.71 4.17
N TYR A 4 -7.77 1.20 5.15
CA TYR A 4 -8.19 1.10 6.55
C TYR A 4 -7.45 2.15 7.39
N TYR A 5 -8.18 2.88 8.23
CA TYR A 5 -7.57 3.73 9.24
C TYR A 5 -7.37 2.91 10.51
N LYS A 6 -6.20 2.27 10.62
CA LYS A 6 -5.83 1.47 11.79
C LYS A 6 -5.77 2.33 13.07
N PRO A 7 -6.48 1.96 14.15
CA PRO A 7 -6.28 2.54 15.48
C PRO A 7 -4.99 2.04 16.15
N GLU A 8 -4.55 2.76 17.19
CA GLU A 8 -3.65 2.17 18.18
C GLU A 8 -4.37 1.01 18.91
N GLY A 9 -3.62 0.02 19.39
CA GLY A 9 -4.15 -1.15 20.11
C GLY A 9 -4.47 -2.37 19.25
N GLU A 10 -4.61 -2.22 17.93
CA GLU A 10 -4.77 -3.36 17.01
C GLU A 10 -3.43 -3.93 16.54
N VAL A 11 -3.33 -5.27 16.51
CA VAL A 11 -2.16 -6.01 16.03
C VAL A 11 -2.29 -6.30 14.54
N CYS A 12 -1.21 -6.04 13.78
CA CYS A 12 -1.10 -6.46 12.38
C CYS A 12 -0.75 -7.96 12.25
N SER A 13 -1.70 -8.82 12.64
CA SER A 13 -1.64 -10.28 12.49
C SER A 13 -3.02 -10.84 12.19
N ALA A 14 -3.11 -11.94 11.45
CA ALA A 14 -4.37 -12.65 11.21
C ALA A 14 -4.85 -13.43 12.45
N LYS A 15 -3.92 -13.82 13.33
CA LYS A 15 -4.19 -14.49 14.60
C LYS A 15 -3.18 -14.00 15.63
N ASP A 16 -3.68 -13.51 16.76
CA ASP A 16 -2.84 -13.09 17.89
C ASP A 16 -2.93 -14.14 19.01
N PRO A 17 -1.80 -14.74 19.46
CA PRO A 17 -1.80 -15.72 20.55
C PRO A 17 -2.28 -15.17 21.89
N GLU A 18 -2.12 -13.87 22.12
CA GLU A 18 -2.52 -13.19 23.37
C GLU A 18 -3.98 -12.71 23.34
N GLY A 19 -4.72 -12.96 22.26
CA GLY A 19 -6.12 -12.58 22.12
C GLY A 19 -6.35 -11.07 21.97
N ARG A 20 -5.34 -10.30 21.57
CA ARG A 20 -5.49 -8.85 21.32
C ARG A 20 -6.28 -8.61 20.02
N PRO A 21 -6.99 -7.48 19.91
CA PRO A 21 -7.71 -7.12 18.69
C PRO A 21 -6.79 -7.08 17.48
N THR A 22 -7.24 -7.66 16.37
CA THR A 22 -6.51 -7.72 15.11
C THR A 22 -7.08 -6.77 14.07
N VAL A 23 -6.22 -6.32 13.15
CA VAL A 23 -6.64 -5.46 12.03
C VAL A 23 -7.61 -6.13 11.04
N PHE A 24 -7.85 -7.44 11.16
CA PHE A 24 -8.73 -8.20 10.27
C PHE A 24 -10.17 -8.33 10.79
N GLU A 25 -10.39 -8.17 12.10
CA GLU A 25 -11.70 -8.41 12.74
C GLU A 25 -12.81 -7.52 12.20
N ARG A 26 -12.47 -6.29 11.78
CA ARG A 26 -13.44 -5.29 11.31
C ARG A 26 -13.60 -5.26 9.80
N LEU A 27 -12.88 -6.10 9.07
CA LEU A 27 -12.92 -6.12 7.61
C LEU A 27 -14.13 -6.91 7.08
N PRO A 28 -14.67 -6.55 5.91
CA PRO A 28 -15.79 -7.28 5.34
C PRO A 28 -15.32 -8.68 4.93
N LYS A 29 -16.17 -9.69 5.11
CA LYS A 29 -15.87 -11.05 4.66
C LYS A 29 -15.86 -11.10 3.13
N LEU A 30 -14.88 -11.78 2.56
CA LEU A 30 -14.80 -12.05 1.13
C LEU A 30 -15.27 -13.48 0.85
N THR A 31 -16.00 -13.67 -0.24
CA THR A 31 -16.41 -15.00 -0.70
C THR A 31 -15.32 -15.59 -1.59
N HIS A 32 -14.77 -16.75 -1.22
CA HIS A 32 -13.68 -17.44 -1.94
C HIS A 32 -12.35 -16.68 -2.04
N ASP A 33 -12.15 -15.65 -1.23
CA ASP A 33 -10.94 -14.84 -1.21
C ASP A 33 -10.56 -14.47 0.22
N ARG A 34 -9.36 -13.91 0.39
CA ARG A 34 -8.89 -13.40 1.69
C ARG A 34 -8.21 -12.05 1.55
N TRP A 35 -8.32 -11.24 2.59
CA TRP A 35 -7.55 -10.01 2.69
C TRP A 35 -6.07 -10.30 2.93
N VAL A 36 -5.23 -9.59 2.20
CA VAL A 36 -3.78 -9.51 2.39
C VAL A 36 -3.46 -8.07 2.78
N MET A 37 -2.86 -7.88 3.95
CA MET A 37 -2.39 -6.57 4.40
C MET A 37 -1.15 -6.14 3.61
N VAL A 38 -1.05 -4.85 3.30
CA VAL A 38 0.11 -4.25 2.65
C VAL A 38 0.96 -3.56 3.71
N GLY A 39 2.04 -4.24 4.10
CA GLY A 39 2.92 -3.83 5.18
C GLY A 39 2.29 -4.03 6.55
N ARG A 40 2.97 -3.50 7.57
CA ARG A 40 2.53 -3.56 8.97
C ARG A 40 2.61 -2.17 9.59
N LEU A 41 1.87 -1.98 10.67
CA LEU A 41 2.00 -0.87 11.61
C LEU A 41 2.12 -1.48 13.01
N ASP A 42 2.96 -0.88 13.85
CA ASP A 42 3.07 -1.31 15.24
C ASP A 42 1.73 -1.14 15.98
N ILE A 43 1.58 -1.87 17.09
CA ILE A 43 0.38 -1.79 17.94
C ILE A 43 0.15 -0.35 18.44
N ASN A 44 1.22 0.40 18.75
CA ASN A 44 1.18 1.79 19.21
C ASN A 44 1.29 2.82 18.06
N SER A 45 1.02 2.39 16.83
CA SER A 45 1.01 3.25 15.65
C SER A 45 -0.36 3.21 14.99
N SER A 46 -0.79 4.34 14.44
CA SER A 46 -2.09 4.51 13.79
C SER A 46 -1.93 4.92 12.33
N GLY A 47 -3.03 4.93 11.58
CA GLY A 47 -3.11 5.54 10.26
C GLY A 47 -3.39 4.56 9.14
N LEU A 48 -3.03 4.97 7.93
CA LEU A 48 -3.37 4.27 6.70
C LEU A 48 -2.71 2.87 6.66
N LEU A 49 -3.53 1.84 6.56
CA LEU A 49 -3.14 0.47 6.25
C LEU A 49 -3.96 -0.02 5.06
N LEU A 50 -3.29 -0.44 4.00
CA LEU A 50 -3.98 -0.96 2.81
C LEU A 50 -4.19 -2.45 2.94
N PHE A 51 -5.32 -2.94 2.41
CA PHE A 51 -5.56 -4.36 2.19
C PHE A 51 -5.99 -4.62 0.75
N THR A 52 -5.58 -5.76 0.21
CA THR A 52 -5.94 -6.22 -1.13
C THR A 52 -6.21 -7.72 -1.09
N ASN A 53 -7.07 -8.22 -1.97
CA ASN A 53 -7.20 -9.65 -2.24
C ASN A 53 -6.22 -10.13 -3.34
N ASP A 54 -5.48 -9.21 -3.98
CA ASP A 54 -4.41 -9.55 -4.91
C ASP A 54 -3.06 -9.67 -4.19
N GLY A 55 -2.63 -10.90 -3.91
CA GLY A 55 -1.37 -11.18 -3.24
C GLY A 55 -0.13 -10.72 -4.01
N GLU A 56 -0.17 -10.66 -5.34
CA GLU A 56 0.95 -10.17 -6.16
C GLU A 56 1.11 -8.65 -5.98
N LEU A 57 -0.01 -7.92 -6.00
CA LEU A 57 -0.01 -6.48 -5.71
C LEU A 57 0.53 -6.21 -4.29
N ALA A 58 0.06 -6.96 -3.29
CA ALA A 58 0.55 -6.81 -1.92
C ALA A 58 2.06 -7.08 -1.83
N HIS A 59 2.53 -8.18 -2.41
CA HIS A 59 3.94 -8.55 -2.42
C HIS A 59 4.81 -7.45 -3.03
N ARG A 60 4.45 -6.95 -4.22
CA ARG A 60 5.23 -5.88 -4.87
C ARG A 60 5.19 -4.57 -4.07
N LEU A 61 4.04 -4.17 -3.56
CA LEU A 61 3.94 -2.94 -2.76
C LEU A 61 4.77 -3.01 -1.47
N MET A 62 5.01 -4.21 -0.93
CA MET A 62 5.85 -4.44 0.25
C MET A 62 7.32 -4.65 -0.07
N HIS A 63 7.67 -5.04 -1.30
CA HIS A 63 9.05 -5.38 -1.64
C HIS A 63 9.95 -4.14 -1.60
N PRO A 64 11.09 -4.16 -0.87
CA PRO A 64 11.96 -3.00 -0.69
C PRO A 64 12.47 -2.38 -2.00
N SER A 65 12.72 -3.19 -3.03
CA SER A 65 13.23 -2.72 -4.33
C SER A 65 12.32 -1.76 -5.07
N ASN A 66 11.03 -1.68 -4.69
CA ASN A 66 10.08 -0.77 -5.33
C ASN A 66 10.05 0.61 -4.65
N GLU A 67 10.81 0.81 -3.56
CA GLU A 67 11.00 2.10 -2.90
C GLU A 67 9.68 2.88 -2.67
N ILE A 68 8.62 2.17 -2.28
CA ILE A 68 7.30 2.79 -2.13
C ILE A 68 7.34 3.73 -0.92
N VAL A 69 7.24 5.03 -1.22
CA VAL A 69 7.27 6.08 -0.21
C VAL A 69 6.13 5.92 0.80
N ARG A 70 6.45 6.04 2.08
CA ARG A 70 5.49 6.22 3.18
C ARG A 70 5.70 7.58 3.80
N GLU A 71 4.61 8.25 4.13
CA GLU A 71 4.66 9.51 4.86
C GLU A 71 3.99 9.35 6.22
N TYR A 72 4.61 9.94 7.24
CA TYR A 72 4.13 9.90 8.61
C TYR A 72 4.00 11.30 9.17
N ALA A 73 2.92 11.54 9.92
CA ALA A 73 2.84 12.62 10.89
C ALA A 73 3.30 12.09 12.24
N VAL A 74 4.30 12.73 12.83
CA VAL A 74 4.99 12.29 14.03
C VAL A 74 4.93 13.41 15.06
N ARG A 75 4.44 13.09 16.26
CA ARG A 75 4.52 14.02 17.40
C ARG A 75 5.67 13.61 18.29
N ILE A 76 6.63 14.50 18.48
CA ILE A 76 7.79 14.26 19.35
C ILE A 76 7.72 15.12 20.60
N LEU A 77 8.40 14.68 21.66
CA LEU A 77 8.74 15.51 22.81
C LEU A 77 10.09 16.18 22.54
N GLY A 78 10.10 17.52 22.49
CA GLY A 78 11.24 18.34 22.10
C GLY A 78 11.07 18.95 20.71
N GLU A 79 12.19 19.34 20.12
CA GLU A 79 12.26 20.00 18.82
C GLU A 79 13.38 19.40 17.96
N VAL A 80 13.10 19.29 16.67
CA VAL A 80 14.11 19.00 15.65
C VAL A 80 14.79 20.32 15.28
N THR A 81 16.04 20.50 15.70
CA THR A 81 16.88 21.62 15.25
C THR A 81 17.33 21.40 13.81
N PRO A 82 17.81 22.44 13.09
CA PRO A 82 18.36 22.28 11.74
C PRO A 82 19.48 21.24 11.64
N GLU A 83 20.31 21.11 12.68
CA GLU A 83 21.39 20.12 12.77
C GLU A 83 20.82 18.70 12.88
N ILE A 84 19.86 18.49 13.77
CA ILE A 84 19.16 17.21 13.91
C ILE A 84 18.47 16.83 12.59
N ALA A 85 17.78 17.78 11.95
CA ALA A 85 17.13 17.56 10.67
C ALA A 85 18.15 17.08 9.62
N ARG A 86 19.30 17.75 9.54
CA ARG A 86 20.39 17.38 8.62
C ARG A 86 20.89 15.97 8.89
N THR A 87 21.22 15.65 10.15
CA THR A 87 21.69 14.32 10.55
C THR A 87 20.68 13.23 10.20
N LEU A 88 19.39 13.47 10.44
CA LEU A 88 18.33 12.52 10.11
C LEU A 88 18.13 12.34 8.60
N THR A 89 18.45 13.33 7.78
CA THR A 89 18.35 13.24 6.30
C THR A 89 19.62 12.72 5.63
N GLU A 90 20.81 13.01 6.17
CA GLU A 90 22.09 12.47 5.69
C GLU A 90 22.27 11.00 6.07
N GLY A 91 21.66 10.60 7.19
CA GLY A 91 21.56 9.24 7.66
C GLY A 91 22.35 8.96 8.92
N VAL A 92 21.83 8.01 9.69
CA VAL A 92 22.38 7.59 10.98
C VAL A 92 22.54 6.09 11.01
N MET A 93 23.55 5.63 11.76
CA MET A 93 23.75 4.20 11.98
C MET A 93 22.77 3.69 13.04
N LEU A 94 21.86 2.81 12.65
CA LEU A 94 21.02 2.05 13.57
C LEU A 94 21.56 0.62 13.72
N GLU A 95 21.03 -0.15 14.67
CA GLU A 95 21.47 -1.53 14.95
C GLU A 95 21.44 -2.46 13.74
N ASP A 96 20.48 -2.26 12.84
CA ASP A 96 20.27 -3.04 11.61
C ASP A 96 20.82 -2.34 10.34
N GLY A 97 21.66 -1.31 10.50
CA GLY A 97 22.35 -0.59 9.43
C GLY A 97 21.95 0.89 9.28
N MET A 98 22.51 1.57 8.28
CA MET A 98 22.21 2.98 7.97
C MET A 98 20.73 3.19 7.66
N ALA A 99 20.16 4.30 8.14
CA ALA A 99 18.79 4.72 7.84
C ALA A 99 18.72 6.26 7.79
N SER A 100 17.80 6.80 6.98
CA SER A 100 17.57 8.24 6.88
C SER A 100 16.12 8.56 6.51
N PHE A 101 15.69 9.78 6.77
CA PHE A 101 14.49 10.36 6.15
C PHE A 101 14.83 10.92 4.77
N ASP A 102 13.94 10.72 3.80
CA ASP A 102 14.03 11.43 2.52
C ASP A 102 13.77 12.93 2.71
N ASP A 103 12.93 13.28 3.69
CA ASP A 103 12.48 14.65 3.95
C ASP A 103 11.89 14.73 5.36
N ILE A 104 12.09 15.86 6.02
CA ILE A 104 11.51 16.19 7.32
C ILE A 104 11.00 17.64 7.29
N LYS A 105 9.71 17.83 7.59
CA LYS A 105 9.04 19.13 7.59
C LYS A 105 8.32 19.37 8.90
N THR A 106 8.33 20.61 9.37
CA THR A 106 7.51 20.99 10.53
C THR A 106 6.02 20.88 10.18
N GLY A 107 5.26 20.26 11.09
CA GLY A 107 3.79 20.19 11.06
C GLY A 107 3.14 21.15 12.05
N GLY A 108 3.93 22.01 12.70
CA GLY A 108 3.48 22.94 13.74
C GLY A 108 3.36 22.30 15.13
N GLY A 109 2.61 22.96 16.01
CA GLY A 109 2.41 22.56 17.41
C GLY A 109 3.05 23.53 18.39
N ASP A 110 2.44 23.63 19.58
CA ASP A 110 2.84 24.57 20.64
C ASP A 110 3.44 23.83 21.85
N GLY A 111 4.33 24.53 22.56
CA GLY A 111 4.99 24.03 23.76
C GLY A 111 6.02 22.94 23.47
N VAL A 112 6.13 21.96 24.38
CA VAL A 112 7.17 20.92 24.34
C VAL A 112 6.90 19.79 23.35
N ASN A 113 5.70 19.71 22.77
CA ASN A 113 5.34 18.67 21.80
C ASN A 113 5.16 19.27 20.42
N LYS A 114 6.02 18.89 19.47
CA LYS A 114 5.98 19.39 18.09
C LYS A 114 5.65 18.28 17.11
N TRP A 115 4.94 18.65 16.04
CA TRP A 115 4.60 17.75 14.94
C TRP A 115 5.59 17.90 13.80
N TYR A 116 5.91 16.77 13.17
CA TYR A 116 6.75 16.70 11.97
C TYR A 116 6.12 15.75 10.95
N HIS A 117 6.29 16.09 9.68
CA HIS A 117 5.99 15.22 8.55
C HIS A 117 7.30 14.64 8.04
N VAL A 118 7.40 13.31 8.01
CA VAL A 118 8.60 12.59 7.55
C VAL A 118 8.27 11.61 6.44
N ARG A 119 9.22 11.40 5.53
CA ARG A 119 9.07 10.49 4.38
C ARG A 119 10.19 9.46 4.33
N LEU A 120 9.83 8.22 3.97
CA LEU A 120 10.72 7.06 3.93
C LEU A 120 10.35 6.15 2.77
N LYS A 121 11.33 5.54 2.10
CA LYS A 121 11.13 4.50 1.06
C LYS A 121 11.26 3.07 1.57
N GLU A 122 11.85 2.89 2.76
CA GLU A 122 11.90 1.62 3.48
C GLU A 122 10.83 1.53 4.57
N GLY A 123 10.86 0.44 5.33
CA GLY A 123 9.86 0.15 6.35
C GLY A 123 10.39 -0.87 7.35
N ARG A 124 11.62 -0.66 7.83
CA ARG A 124 12.22 -1.53 8.86
C ARG A 124 11.46 -1.40 10.16
N ASN A 125 11.64 -2.39 11.06
CA ASN A 125 10.89 -2.42 12.31
C ASN A 125 11.13 -1.13 13.10
N ARG A 126 10.06 -0.40 13.45
CA ARG A 126 10.08 0.82 14.25
C ARG A 126 11.04 1.92 13.76
N GLU A 127 11.36 1.93 12.47
CA GLU A 127 12.38 2.78 11.85
C GLU A 127 12.23 4.27 12.15
N VAL A 128 11.03 4.83 11.95
CA VAL A 128 10.74 6.25 12.28
C VAL A 128 11.08 6.56 13.75
N ARG A 129 10.72 5.66 14.67
CA ARG A 129 10.96 5.86 16.11
C ARG A 129 12.44 5.80 16.43
N ARG A 130 13.15 4.81 15.89
CA ARG A 130 14.58 4.62 16.09
C ARG A 130 15.41 5.78 15.51
N LEU A 131 15.00 6.33 14.37
CA LEU A 131 15.61 7.54 13.81
C LEU A 131 15.52 8.71 14.80
N PHE A 132 14.34 9.06 15.31
CA PHE A 132 14.21 10.12 16.31
C PHE A 132 14.92 9.79 17.63
N GLU A 133 14.83 8.55 18.11
CA GLU A 133 15.48 8.10 19.35
C GLU A 133 17.01 8.20 19.27
N SER A 134 17.60 7.99 18.08
CA SER A 134 19.04 8.18 17.86
C SER A 134 19.52 9.62 18.11
N GLN A 135 18.60 10.59 18.07
CA GLN A 135 18.84 12.01 18.31
C GLN A 135 18.35 12.45 19.70
N GLY A 136 18.03 11.50 20.58
CA GLY A 136 17.51 11.76 21.93
C GLY A 136 16.05 12.22 21.97
N LEU A 137 15.32 12.15 20.85
CA LEU A 137 13.94 12.61 20.75
C LEU A 137 12.95 11.46 20.91
N LYS A 138 11.93 11.65 21.76
CA LYS A 138 10.90 10.62 22.02
C LYS A 138 9.66 10.84 21.16
N VAL A 139 9.24 9.80 20.43
CA VAL A 139 8.00 9.82 19.63
C VAL A 139 6.79 9.46 20.49
N SER A 140 5.90 10.44 20.71
CA SER A 140 4.66 10.27 21.47
C SER A 140 3.48 9.80 20.63
N ARG A 141 3.40 10.20 19.35
CA ARG A 141 2.38 9.76 18.39
C ARG A 141 3.01 9.50 17.03
N LEU A 142 2.54 8.45 16.36
CA LEU A 142 2.95 8.11 15.01
C LEU A 142 1.72 7.72 14.18
N LEU A 143 1.47 8.51 13.13
CA LEU A 143 0.34 8.35 12.23
C LEU A 143 0.86 8.22 10.80
N ARG A 144 0.64 7.08 10.14
CA ARG A 144 0.92 6.96 8.70
C ARG A 144 -0.17 7.68 7.91
N THR A 145 0.20 8.76 7.24
CA THR A 145 -0.74 9.59 6.47
C THR A 145 -0.78 9.20 5.00
N HIS A 146 0.27 8.57 4.47
CA HIS A 146 0.36 8.17 3.07
C HIS A 146 1.06 6.82 2.89
N TYR A 147 0.65 6.10 1.85
CA TYR A 147 1.33 4.90 1.35
C TYR A 147 1.32 4.93 -0.19
N GLY A 148 2.49 5.17 -0.78
CA GLY A 148 2.63 5.43 -2.20
C GLY A 148 1.73 6.60 -2.63
N ALA A 149 0.93 6.39 -3.68
CA ALA A 149 -0.01 7.38 -4.18
C ALA A 149 -1.24 7.59 -3.29
N ILE A 150 -1.49 6.72 -2.31
CA ILE A 150 -2.72 6.76 -1.51
C ILE A 150 -2.52 7.59 -0.26
N LYS A 151 -3.38 8.60 -0.11
CA LYS A 151 -3.47 9.44 1.09
C LYS A 151 -4.53 8.86 2.02
N LEU A 152 -4.33 9.03 3.32
CA LEU A 152 -5.37 8.77 4.30
C LEU A 152 -6.54 9.74 4.05
N PRO A 153 -7.74 9.26 3.67
CA PRO A 153 -8.86 10.14 3.39
C PRO A 153 -9.27 10.91 4.65
N LYS A 154 -9.56 12.21 4.52
CA LYS A 154 -9.87 13.07 5.68
C LYS A 154 -11.18 12.68 6.36
N GLU A 155 -12.12 12.16 5.57
CA GLU A 155 -13.45 11.75 5.98
C GLU A 155 -13.45 10.36 6.63
N LEU A 156 -12.38 9.59 6.42
CA LEU A 156 -12.25 8.26 6.99
C LEU A 156 -11.95 8.37 8.49
N ARG A 157 -12.85 7.83 9.32
CA ARG A 157 -12.66 7.77 10.77
C ARG A 157 -11.80 6.58 11.17
N THR A 158 -11.09 6.71 12.28
CA THR A 158 -10.29 5.63 12.87
C THR A 158 -11.13 4.38 13.11
N GLY A 159 -10.58 3.21 12.81
CA GLY A 159 -11.25 1.91 12.91
C GLY A 159 -12.24 1.63 11.78
N ARG A 160 -12.32 2.47 10.74
CA ARG A 160 -13.13 2.26 9.54
C ARG A 160 -12.25 2.05 8.33
N PHE A 161 -12.83 1.48 7.28
CA PHE A 161 -12.21 1.35 5.96
C PHE A 161 -13.12 1.97 4.89
N ILE A 162 -12.52 2.34 3.76
CA ILE A 162 -13.21 2.56 2.50
C ILE A 162 -12.63 1.65 1.42
N GLU A 163 -13.43 1.32 0.41
CA GLU A 163 -12.91 0.75 -0.83
C GLU A 163 -12.31 1.86 -1.69
N LEU A 164 -11.12 1.59 -2.25
CA LEU A 164 -10.46 2.50 -3.18
C LEU A 164 -11.13 2.42 -4.56
N ASP A 165 -11.22 3.56 -5.23
CA ASP A 165 -11.75 3.61 -6.59
C ASP A 165 -10.76 3.00 -7.61
N LYS A 166 -11.23 2.86 -8.86
CA LYS A 166 -10.40 2.30 -9.94
C LYS A 166 -9.17 3.14 -10.25
N LYS A 167 -9.23 4.46 -10.06
CA LYS A 167 -8.14 5.38 -10.36
C LYS A 167 -7.01 5.19 -9.35
N ASP A 168 -7.34 5.14 -8.07
CA ASP A 168 -6.40 4.88 -6.98
C ASP A 168 -5.77 3.48 -7.07
N ILE A 169 -6.57 2.46 -7.42
CA ILE A 169 -6.06 1.11 -7.67
C ILE A 169 -5.09 1.12 -8.86
N HIS A 170 -5.42 1.84 -9.93
CA HIS A 170 -4.54 1.95 -11.11
C HIS A 170 -3.20 2.61 -10.76
N LEU A 171 -3.23 3.69 -9.98
CA LEU A 171 -2.01 4.33 -9.47
C LEU A 171 -1.14 3.34 -8.69
N LEU A 172 -1.73 2.56 -7.79
CA LEU A 172 -1.01 1.53 -7.04
C LEU A 172 -0.40 0.46 -7.95
N THR A 173 -1.15 -0.03 -8.95
CA THR A 173 -0.64 -1.06 -9.86
C THR A 173 0.48 -0.54 -10.75
N ASP A 174 0.37 0.71 -11.21
CA ASP A 174 1.36 1.35 -12.08
C ASP A 174 2.67 1.59 -11.35
N MET A 175 2.61 2.02 -10.08
CA MET A 175 3.80 2.19 -9.23
C MET A 175 4.66 0.93 -9.13
N VAL A 176 4.07 -0.25 -9.27
CA VAL A 176 4.78 -1.53 -9.17
C VAL A 176 4.82 -2.31 -10.49
N ASN A 177 4.58 -1.62 -11.61
CA ASN A 177 4.58 -2.18 -12.96
C ASN A 177 3.73 -3.47 -13.07
N LEU A 178 2.62 -3.52 -12.33
CA LEU A 178 1.68 -4.62 -12.35
C LEU A 178 0.59 -4.32 -13.38
N ARG A 179 0.36 -5.25 -14.31
CA ARG A 179 -0.74 -5.07 -15.26
C ARG A 179 -2.07 -5.14 -14.50
N PRO A 180 -2.97 -4.16 -14.65
CA PRO A 180 -4.28 -4.20 -14.01
C PRO A 180 -5.00 -5.49 -14.39
N ARG A 181 -5.40 -6.28 -13.39
CA ARG A 181 -6.34 -7.39 -13.62
C ARG A 181 -7.71 -6.79 -13.86
N TYR A 182 -7.98 -6.36 -15.09
CA TYR A 182 -9.37 -6.15 -15.53
C TYR A 182 -10.04 -7.52 -15.52
N ASP A 183 -10.78 -7.82 -14.45
CA ASP A 183 -11.59 -9.04 -14.28
C ASP A 183 -10.89 -10.33 -14.73
N SER A 184 -10.29 -11.08 -13.81
CA SER A 184 -9.85 -12.46 -14.08
C SER A 184 -11.05 -13.44 -14.22
N GLY A 185 -12.15 -13.02 -14.85
CA GLY A 185 -13.25 -13.87 -15.29
C GLY A 185 -13.12 -14.25 -16.76
N LEU A 186 -13.82 -15.31 -17.19
CA LEU A 186 -13.91 -15.74 -18.60
C LEU A 186 -14.21 -14.59 -19.59
N LYS A 187 -14.87 -13.52 -19.12
CA LYS A 187 -15.20 -12.31 -19.89
C LYS A 187 -13.96 -11.57 -20.41
N ALA A 188 -12.89 -11.42 -19.62
CA ALA A 188 -11.68 -10.73 -20.07
C ALA A 188 -10.88 -11.55 -21.08
N LYS A 189 -10.78 -12.87 -20.87
CA LYS A 189 -10.18 -13.80 -21.86
C LYS A 189 -10.96 -13.77 -23.18
N ASN A 190 -12.30 -13.73 -23.13
CA ASN A 190 -13.13 -13.63 -24.33
C ASN A 190 -13.01 -12.27 -25.03
N LYS A 191 -12.91 -11.15 -24.27
CA LYS A 191 -12.68 -9.82 -24.84
C LYS A 191 -11.32 -9.74 -25.53
N LEU A 192 -10.24 -10.21 -24.90
CA LEU A 192 -8.91 -10.33 -25.49
C LEU A 192 -8.89 -11.22 -26.74
N LYS A 193 -9.66 -12.32 -26.74
CA LYS A 193 -9.78 -13.24 -27.88
C LYS A 193 -10.57 -12.61 -29.04
N GLN A 194 -11.63 -11.86 -28.74
CA GLN A 194 -12.42 -11.10 -29.73
C GLN A 194 -11.61 -9.94 -30.32
N ASP A 195 -10.86 -9.19 -29.51
CA ASP A 195 -10.01 -8.09 -29.98
C ASP A 195 -8.85 -8.61 -30.85
N ARG A 196 -8.28 -9.79 -30.52
CA ARG A 196 -7.32 -10.48 -31.39
C ARG A 196 -7.94 -10.97 -32.70
N ALA A 197 -9.17 -11.52 -32.66
CA ALA A 197 -9.88 -11.98 -33.85
C ALA A 197 -10.26 -10.83 -34.80
N LYS A 198 -10.57 -9.63 -34.25
CA LYS A 198 -10.79 -8.41 -35.04
C LYS A 198 -9.51 -7.91 -35.72
N LYS A 199 -8.35 -8.00 -35.04
CA LYS A 199 -7.06 -7.55 -35.59
C LYS A 199 -6.47 -8.52 -36.63
N LYS A 200 -6.80 -9.82 -36.57
CA LYS A 200 -6.41 -10.84 -37.55
C LYS A 200 -7.61 -11.72 -37.87
N PRO A 201 -8.54 -11.26 -38.73
CA PRO A 201 -9.67 -12.07 -39.14
C PRO A 201 -9.17 -13.33 -39.84
N LEU A 202 -9.71 -14.48 -39.45
CA LEU A 202 -9.43 -15.75 -40.12
C LEU A 202 -9.95 -15.64 -41.57
N LYS A 203 -9.15 -16.07 -42.54
CA LYS A 203 -9.56 -16.07 -43.94
C LYS A 203 -10.80 -16.95 -44.10
N ALA A 204 -11.84 -16.40 -44.73
CA ALA A 204 -13.05 -17.15 -45.04
C ALA A 204 -12.68 -18.42 -45.81
N ARG A 205 -13.20 -19.57 -45.35
CA ARG A 205 -13.00 -20.85 -46.01
C ARG A 205 -13.71 -20.77 -47.36
N ARG A 206 -12.95 -20.79 -48.47
CA ARG A 206 -13.53 -20.86 -49.81
C ARG A 206 -14.34 -22.16 -49.92
N GLU A 207 -15.65 -22.04 -50.12
CA GLU A 207 -16.48 -23.17 -50.50
C GLU A 207 -16.02 -23.64 -51.89
N ASN A 208 -15.53 -24.88 -51.95
CA ASN A 208 -15.31 -25.56 -53.21
C ASN A 208 -16.68 -25.95 -53.78
N SER A 209 -17.24 -25.11 -54.63
CA SER A 209 -18.40 -25.42 -55.47
C SER A 209 -18.02 -26.41 -56.57
N LYS A 210 -17.73 -27.67 -56.23
CA LYS A 210 -17.64 -28.74 -57.22
C LYS A 210 -18.25 -30.05 -56.70
N ARG A 211 -19.30 -30.46 -57.43
CA ARG A 211 -19.84 -31.81 -57.64
C ARG A 211 -21.19 -32.11 -56.98
N PHE A 212 -22.24 -31.76 -57.71
CA PHE A 212 -23.35 -32.70 -57.94
C PHE A 212 -23.64 -32.71 -59.45
N ARG A 213 -22.94 -33.58 -60.19
CA ARG A 213 -23.43 -34.04 -61.50
C ARG A 213 -24.36 -35.20 -61.19
N GLY A 214 -25.66 -34.99 -61.38
CA GLY A 214 -26.66 -36.04 -61.32
C GLY A 214 -26.40 -37.07 -62.41
N ARG A 215 -26.38 -38.35 -62.01
CA ARG A 215 -26.59 -39.48 -62.92
C ARG A 215 -28.10 -39.72 -63.00
N ARG A 216 -28.66 -39.56 -64.20
CA ARG A 216 -29.73 -40.41 -64.74
C ARG A 216 -29.42 -40.63 -66.21
#